data_AF-A0A822D8M7-F1
#
_entry.id   AF-A0A822D8M7-F1
#
_cell.length_a   1.000
_cell.length_b   1.000
_cell.length_c   1.000
_cell.angle_alpha   90.00
_cell.angle_beta   90.00
_cell.angle_gamma   90.00
#
_symmetry.space_group_name_H-M   'P 1'
#
loop_
_entity.id
_entity.type
_entity.pdbx_description
1 polymer ?
#
loop_
_entity_poly.entity_id
_entity_poly.type
_entity_poly.pdbx_seq_one_letter_code
_entity_poly.pdbx_strand_id
1 'polypeptide(L)'
;HDIAQGIFFEGWYYKLVFKENSNKTIAIIPGVCMNDDNRHAFLLAAYDNTSHYFRFPFENFSSASSSNEFRVMIDHDGKQNIFSSQTVIVDAEPKDEDDATERLKLNLTLTSHVPLPDLSWIAPGTMGPLSWIPILQCYHHVLSMRHDIHGSIKIGDDEQKNVSGVGYTEK
;
A
#
# COMPACT_ATOMS: atom_id res chain seq x y z
N HIS A 1 -33.77 4.77 13.47
CA HIS A 1 -32.36 4.50 13.79
C HIS A 1 -31.58 4.77 12.52
N ASP A 2 -31.14 6.02 12.34
CA ASP A 2 -30.22 6.39 11.25
C ASP A 2 -28.84 5.90 11.64
N ILE A 3 -28.42 4.79 11.03
CA ILE A 3 -27.01 4.42 10.98
C ILE A 3 -26.45 5.25 9.83
N ALA A 4 -25.56 6.20 10.13
CA ALA A 4 -24.83 6.92 9.09
C ALA A 4 -24.19 5.90 8.14
N GLN A 5 -24.57 5.94 6.86
CA GLN A 5 -23.98 5.15 5.78
C GLN A 5 -22.48 5.46 5.73
N GLY A 6 -21.65 4.55 6.24
CA GLY A 6 -20.21 4.75 6.38
C GLY A 6 -19.47 4.19 5.19
N ILE A 7 -18.51 4.96 4.66
CA ILE A 7 -17.51 4.45 3.73
C ILE A 7 -16.60 3.51 4.53
N PHE A 8 -16.54 2.23 4.14
CA PHE A 8 -15.57 1.29 4.67
C PHE A 8 -14.31 1.31 3.79
N PHE A 9 -13.16 1.42 4.44
CA PHE A 9 -11.86 1.42 3.79
C PHE A 9 -10.89 0.56 4.60
N GLU A 10 -10.22 -0.36 3.92
CA GLU A 10 -9.12 -1.16 4.49
C GLU A 10 -7.95 -1.14 3.51
N GLY A 11 -6.74 -0.87 4.00
CA GLY A 11 -5.54 -0.81 3.17
C GLY A 11 -4.26 -1.06 3.95
N TRP A 12 -3.20 -1.46 3.24
CA TRP A 12 -1.89 -1.78 3.82
C TRP A 12 -0.86 -0.78 3.31
N TYR A 13 -0.21 -0.06 4.21
CA TYR A 13 0.69 1.02 3.83
C TYR A 13 2.14 0.53 3.73
N TYR A 14 2.79 0.84 2.61
CA TYR A 14 4.21 0.62 2.39
C TYR A 14 4.88 1.93 1.99
N LYS A 15 5.89 2.36 2.73
CA LYS A 15 6.80 3.44 2.35
C LYS A 15 8.11 2.83 1.88
N LEU A 16 8.48 3.05 0.63
CA LEU A 16 9.67 2.49 0.00
C LEU A 16 10.65 3.61 -0.35
N VAL A 17 11.89 3.56 0.15
CA VAL A 17 12.93 4.59 -0.09
C VAL A 17 14.13 3.95 -0.77
N PHE A 18 14.39 4.31 -2.04
CA PHE A 18 15.41 3.68 -2.89
C PHE A 18 16.71 4.48 -2.95
N LYS A 19 17.87 3.85 -2.78
CA LYS A 19 19.17 4.53 -2.72
C LYS A 19 19.65 5.02 -4.10
N GLU A 20 19.45 4.23 -5.14
CA GLU A 20 20.08 4.43 -6.46
C GLU A 20 19.36 5.44 -7.35
N ASN A 21 18.14 5.85 -6.98
CA ASN A 21 17.29 6.78 -7.76
C ASN A 21 17.11 8.12 -7.01
N SER A 22 18.18 8.79 -6.62
CA SER A 22 18.11 10.09 -5.91
C SER A 22 17.23 10.07 -4.65
N ASN A 23 17.25 8.97 -3.89
CA ASN A 23 16.35 8.74 -2.75
C ASN A 23 14.85 8.77 -3.12
N LYS A 24 14.48 8.32 -4.33
CA LYS A 24 13.09 8.21 -4.77
C LYS A 24 12.30 7.45 -3.71
N THR A 25 11.21 8.09 -3.29
CA THR A 25 10.29 7.55 -2.28
C THR A 25 8.98 7.24 -2.96
N ILE A 26 8.46 6.04 -2.70
CA ILE A 26 7.17 5.59 -3.20
C ILE A 26 6.33 5.12 -2.01
N ALA A 27 5.13 5.68 -1.87
CA ALA A 27 4.11 5.13 -0.99
C ALA A 27 3.18 4.21 -1.80
N ILE A 28 2.91 3.01 -1.29
CA ILE A 28 2.05 2.01 -1.91
C ILE A 28 0.98 1.60 -0.91
N ILE A 29 -0.28 1.63 -1.34
CA ILE A 29 -1.44 1.25 -0.55
C ILE A 29 -2.37 0.39 -1.40
N PRO A 30 -2.23 -0.95 -1.38
CA PRO A 30 -3.30 -1.85 -1.79
C PRO A 30 -4.45 -1.82 -0.78
N GLY A 31 -5.68 -2.02 -1.25
CA GLY A 31 -6.82 -2.11 -0.35
C GLY A 31 -8.16 -2.34 -1.05
N VAL A 32 -9.22 -2.23 -0.26
CA VAL A 32 -10.61 -2.22 -0.72
C VAL A 32 -11.34 -0.99 -0.20
N CYS A 33 -12.20 -0.45 -1.05
CA CYS A 33 -13.14 0.59 -0.71
C CYS A 33 -14.55 0.03 -0.90
N MET A 34 -15.41 0.23 0.09
CA MET A 34 -16.81 -0.18 0.03
C MET A 34 -17.71 0.97 0.51
N ASN A 35 -18.58 1.43 -0.38
CA ASN A 35 -19.79 2.17 -0.03
C ASN A 35 -21.01 1.46 -0.66
N ASP A 36 -22.22 1.95 -0.39
CA ASP A 36 -23.46 1.26 -0.78
C ASP A 36 -23.58 0.99 -2.29
N ASP A 37 -22.97 1.82 -3.15
CA ASP A 37 -23.08 1.74 -4.61
C ASP A 37 -21.73 1.54 -5.35
N ASN A 38 -20.60 1.56 -4.64
CA ASN A 38 -19.27 1.52 -5.22
C ASN A 38 -18.34 0.68 -4.33
N ARG A 39 -18.15 -0.57 -4.75
CA ARG A 39 -17.22 -1.53 -4.14
C ARG A 39 -16.15 -1.89 -5.14
N HIS A 40 -14.90 -1.61 -4.80
CA HIS A 40 -13.77 -1.96 -5.64
C HIS A 40 -12.53 -2.21 -4.79
N ALA A 41 -11.61 -2.97 -5.37
CA ALA A 41 -10.25 -3.04 -4.88
C ALA A 41 -9.44 -1.93 -5.53
N PHE A 42 -8.36 -1.52 -4.88
CA PHE A 42 -7.50 -0.47 -5.41
C PHE A 42 -6.03 -0.71 -5.09
N LEU A 43 -5.19 -0.07 -5.90
CA LEU A 43 -3.79 0.20 -5.59
C LEU A 43 -3.58 1.70 -5.71
N LEU A 44 -3.24 2.36 -4.61
CA LEU A 44 -2.79 3.74 -4.61
C LEU A 44 -1.27 3.76 -4.55
N ALA A 45 -0.64 4.37 -5.55
CA ALA A 45 0.80 4.61 -5.59
C ALA A 45 1.05 6.12 -5.60
N ALA A 46 1.83 6.64 -4.66
CA ALA A 46 2.21 8.05 -4.63
C ALA A 46 3.74 8.21 -4.72
N TYR A 47 4.18 8.95 -5.73
CA TYR A 47 5.58 9.28 -6.01
C TYR A 47 5.64 10.54 -6.88
N ASP A 48 6.80 11.21 -6.90
CA ASP A 48 7.03 12.41 -7.71
C ASP A 48 5.94 13.50 -7.56
N ASN A 49 5.43 13.67 -6.34
CA ASN A 49 4.32 14.58 -5.97
C ASN A 49 2.97 14.31 -6.64
N THR A 50 2.81 13.12 -7.24
CA THR A 50 1.57 12.68 -7.89
C THR A 50 1.05 11.41 -7.23
N SER A 51 -0.26 11.22 -7.27
CA SER A 51 -0.95 10.02 -6.82
C SER A 51 -1.57 9.31 -8.01
N HIS A 52 -1.33 8.01 -8.10
CA HIS A 52 -1.83 7.13 -9.14
C HIS A 52 -2.77 6.13 -8.49
N TYR A 53 -4.05 6.19 -8.86
CA TYR A 53 -5.09 5.33 -8.30
C TYR A 53 -5.55 4.34 -9.36
N PHE A 54 -5.22 3.06 -9.16
CA PHE A 54 -5.63 1.95 -10.02
C PHE A 54 -6.83 1.24 -9.40
N ARG A 55 -7.93 1.09 -10.14
CA ARG A 55 -9.14 0.39 -9.72
C ARG A 55 -9.16 -1.04 -10.25
N PHE A 56 -9.65 -1.94 -9.42
CA PHE A 56 -9.85 -3.34 -9.76
C PHE A 56 -11.24 -3.79 -9.27
N PRO A 57 -11.86 -4.77 -9.96
CA PRO A 57 -13.10 -5.38 -9.47
C PRO A 57 -12.92 -5.89 -8.03
N PHE A 58 -13.96 -5.72 -7.21
CA PHE A 58 -13.89 -6.08 -5.78
C PHE A 58 -13.57 -7.58 -5.58
N GLU A 59 -14.14 -8.43 -6.43
CA GLU A 59 -13.97 -9.88 -6.43
C GLU A 59 -12.53 -10.34 -6.69
N ASN A 60 -11.68 -9.47 -7.23
CA ASN A 60 -10.28 -9.79 -7.49
C ASN A 60 -9.38 -9.61 -6.26
N PHE A 61 -9.92 -9.02 -5.19
CA PHE A 61 -9.18 -8.81 -3.96
C PHE A 61 -9.31 -10.01 -3.03
N SER A 62 -8.18 -10.41 -2.46
CA SER A 62 -8.15 -11.34 -1.36
C SER A 62 -7.11 -10.93 -0.33
N SER A 63 -7.46 -11.11 0.94
CA SER A 63 -6.53 -10.94 2.06
C SER A 63 -6.55 -12.18 2.94
N ALA A 64 -5.36 -12.57 3.40
CA ALA A 64 -5.16 -13.60 4.41
C ALA A 64 -4.32 -12.99 5.54
N SER A 65 -4.71 -13.24 6.78
CA SER A 65 -3.91 -12.88 7.96
C SER A 65 -3.80 -14.07 8.89
N SER A 66 -2.58 -14.41 9.30
CA SER A 66 -2.26 -15.27 10.43
C SER A 66 -1.73 -14.40 11.58
N SER A 67 -1.42 -14.99 12.74
CA SER A 67 -0.99 -14.23 13.92
C SER A 67 0.24 -13.34 13.69
N ASN A 68 1.12 -13.67 12.72
CA ASN A 68 2.36 -12.94 12.44
C ASN A 68 2.56 -12.55 10.97
N GLU A 69 1.63 -12.90 10.08
CA GLU A 69 1.80 -12.65 8.64
C GLU A 69 0.50 -12.17 8.02
N PHE A 70 0.61 -11.21 7.12
CA PHE A 70 -0.47 -10.82 6.23
C PHE A 70 -0.04 -11.03 4.79
N ARG A 71 -1.02 -11.31 3.94
CA ARG A 71 -0.87 -11.35 2.49
C ARG A 71 -2.10 -10.75 1.85
N VAL A 72 -1.89 -9.78 0.98
CA VAL A 72 -2.90 -9.14 0.16
C VAL A 72 -2.60 -9.46 -1.28
N MET A 73 -3.63 -9.82 -2.03
CA MET A 73 -3.52 -10.11 -3.45
C MET A 73 -4.63 -9.39 -4.20
N ILE A 74 -4.29 -8.85 -5.36
CA ILE A 74 -5.24 -8.28 -6.32
C ILE A 74 -4.95 -8.92 -7.67
N ASP A 75 -5.83 -9.82 -8.08
CA ASP A 75 -5.76 -10.47 -9.40
C ASP A 75 -6.23 -9.50 -10.49
N HIS A 76 -5.62 -9.50 -11.67
CA HIS A 76 -6.10 -8.68 -12.79
C HIS A 76 -5.43 -9.10 -14.09
N ASP A 77 -6.17 -9.12 -15.21
CA ASP A 77 -5.62 -9.30 -16.56
C ASP A 77 -4.63 -10.48 -16.71
N GLY A 78 -4.88 -11.60 -16.01
CA GLY A 78 -4.00 -12.78 -15.99
C GLY A 78 -2.72 -12.63 -15.15
N LYS A 79 -2.64 -11.60 -14.33
CA LYS A 79 -1.53 -11.24 -13.44
C LYS A 79 -2.02 -11.12 -12.00
N GLN A 80 -1.07 -10.93 -11.08
CA GLN A 80 -1.36 -10.77 -9.67
C GLN A 80 -0.44 -9.71 -9.05
N ASN A 81 -1.02 -8.74 -8.37
CA ASN A 81 -0.29 -7.88 -7.44
C ASN A 81 -0.27 -8.57 -6.07
N ILE A 82 0.89 -8.63 -5.41
CA ILE A 82 1.09 -9.34 -4.14
C ILE A 82 1.77 -8.41 -3.15
N PHE A 83 1.22 -8.32 -1.95
CA PHE A 83 1.77 -7.52 -0.86
C PHE A 83 1.81 -8.37 0.42
N SER A 84 2.99 -8.52 0.99
CA SER A 84 3.17 -9.17 2.30
C SER A 84 4.27 -8.47 3.09
N SER A 85 4.62 -9.01 4.26
CA SER A 85 5.81 -8.59 5.00
C SER A 85 7.09 -8.83 4.20
N GLN A 86 7.13 -9.82 3.30
CA GLN A 86 8.35 -10.29 2.62
C GLN A 86 8.45 -9.86 1.15
N THR A 87 7.35 -9.46 0.50
CA THR A 87 7.38 -9.11 -0.92
C THR A 87 6.37 -8.03 -1.29
N VAL A 88 6.74 -7.24 -2.29
CA VAL A 88 5.85 -6.34 -3.03
C VAL A 88 6.03 -6.63 -4.51
N ILE A 89 5.01 -7.21 -5.13
CA ILE A 89 4.93 -7.47 -6.56
C ILE A 89 3.77 -6.65 -7.10
N VAL A 90 4.08 -5.77 -8.06
CA VAL A 90 3.11 -4.91 -8.73
C VAL A 90 3.38 -4.98 -10.23
N ASP A 91 2.34 -5.16 -11.02
CA ASP A 91 2.32 -4.81 -12.44
C ASP A 91 0.97 -4.16 -12.71
N ALA A 92 0.85 -2.85 -12.50
CA ALA A 92 -0.40 -2.10 -12.64
C ALA A 92 -0.31 -1.16 -13.85
N GLU A 93 -1.31 -1.24 -14.72
CA GLU A 93 -1.39 -0.47 -15.96
C GLU A 93 -2.69 0.34 -15.94
N PRO A 94 -2.65 1.65 -16.26
CA PRO A 94 -3.84 2.50 -16.25
C PRO A 94 -4.95 2.00 -17.16
N LYS A 95 -6.20 2.11 -16.68
CA LYS A 95 -7.44 1.91 -17.44
C LYS A 95 -8.20 3.23 -17.55
N ASP A 96 -9.18 3.29 -18.45
CA ASP A 96 -9.95 4.53 -18.73
C ASP A 96 -10.64 5.11 -17.47
N GLU A 97 -10.95 4.27 -16.48
CA GLU A 97 -11.61 4.67 -15.23
C GLU A 97 -10.63 4.96 -14.08
N ASP A 98 -9.32 4.86 -14.31
CA ASP A 98 -8.29 5.11 -13.31
C ASP A 98 -7.88 6.59 -13.27
N ASP A 99 -7.43 7.05 -12.11
CA ASP A 99 -6.76 8.36 -12.01
C ASP A 99 -5.24 8.22 -12.34
N ALA A 100 -4.75 6.99 -12.39
CA ALA A 100 -3.36 6.70 -12.75
C ALA A 100 -3.08 7.05 -14.22
N THR A 101 -1.95 7.74 -14.45
CA THR A 101 -1.55 8.15 -15.81
C THR A 101 -0.40 7.34 -16.40
N GLU A 102 0.24 6.48 -15.61
CA GLU A 102 1.40 5.72 -16.04
C GLU A 102 1.47 4.34 -15.38
N ARG A 103 2.16 3.42 -16.03
CA ARG A 103 2.33 2.04 -15.56
C ARG A 103 3.31 1.97 -14.39
N LEU A 104 3.02 1.14 -13.41
CA LEU A 104 3.93 0.83 -12.32
C LEU A 104 4.26 -0.66 -12.31
N LYS A 105 5.55 -0.99 -12.37
CA LYS A 105 6.04 -2.35 -12.08
C LYS A 105 7.03 -2.34 -10.93
N LEU A 106 6.77 -3.19 -9.94
CA LEU A 106 7.63 -3.46 -8.81
C LEU A 106 7.81 -4.98 -8.68
N ASN A 107 9.05 -5.42 -8.49
CA ASN A 107 9.34 -6.76 -8.04
C ASN A 107 10.39 -6.66 -6.94
N LEU A 108 9.90 -6.62 -5.69
CA LEU A 108 10.69 -6.31 -4.51
C LEU A 108 10.63 -7.47 -3.51
N THR A 109 11.80 -7.80 -2.97
CA THR A 109 11.98 -8.64 -1.79
C THR A 109 12.28 -7.74 -0.60
N LEU A 110 11.55 -7.97 0.49
CA LEU A 110 11.68 -7.26 1.75
C LEU A 110 12.37 -8.20 2.74
N THR A 111 13.44 -7.75 3.37
CA THR A 111 14.24 -8.56 4.32
C THR A 111 14.52 -7.78 5.59
N SER A 112 15.20 -8.41 6.56
CA SER A 112 15.66 -7.72 7.79
C SER A 112 14.52 -7.03 8.56
N HIS A 113 13.42 -7.74 8.82
CA HIS A 113 12.25 -7.18 9.49
C HIS A 113 12.56 -6.85 10.95
N VAL A 114 12.72 -5.56 11.23
CA VAL A 114 12.91 -5.04 12.59
C VAL A 114 11.58 -4.40 13.00
N PRO A 115 10.88 -4.94 14.02
CA PRO A 115 9.75 -4.26 14.63
C PRO A 115 10.20 -2.89 15.10
N LEU A 116 9.46 -1.84 14.72
CA LEU A 116 9.68 -0.54 15.32
C LEU A 116 9.18 -0.59 16.76
N PRO A 117 9.88 0.10 17.70
CA PRO A 117 9.46 0.12 19.09
C PRO A 117 8.03 0.63 19.19
N ASP A 118 7.19 -0.09 19.94
CA ASP A 118 5.84 0.35 20.23
C ASP A 118 5.92 1.62 21.11
N LEU A 119 5.78 2.77 20.45
CA LEU A 119 5.79 4.09 21.08
C LEU A 119 4.40 4.53 21.52
N SER A 120 3.40 3.62 21.57
CA SER A 120 2.02 3.91 22.01
C SER A 120 1.94 4.55 23.40
N TRP A 121 2.98 4.41 24.22
CA TRP A 121 3.09 5.02 25.55
C TRP A 121 3.75 6.42 25.57
N ILE A 122 4.43 6.86 24.51
CA ILE A 122 5.15 8.16 24.45
C ILE A 122 4.61 9.09 23.35
N ALA A 123 3.89 8.58 22.36
CA ALA A 123 3.40 9.35 21.22
C ALA A 123 1.87 9.47 21.23
N PRO A 124 1.28 10.52 21.85
CA PRO A 124 -0.10 10.87 21.58
C PRO A 124 -0.20 11.34 20.13
N GLY A 125 -0.58 10.43 19.23
CA GLY A 125 -1.01 10.71 17.86
C GLY A 125 0.08 11.20 16.90
N THR A 126 0.69 10.28 16.15
CA THR A 126 1.37 10.58 14.88
C THR A 126 0.47 11.30 13.86
N MET A 127 -0.83 11.37 14.11
CA MET A 127 -1.84 12.07 13.31
C MET A 127 -2.07 13.54 13.72
N GLY A 128 -1.46 14.05 14.80
CA GLY A 128 -1.75 15.41 15.29
C GLY A 128 -3.27 15.65 15.47
N PRO A 129 -3.81 16.86 15.22
CA PRO A 129 -5.23 17.17 15.45
C PRO A 129 -6.23 16.37 14.58
N LEU A 130 -5.78 15.54 13.62
CA LEU A 130 -6.65 14.59 12.91
C LEU A 130 -7.14 13.43 13.78
N SER A 131 -6.59 13.24 14.99
CA SER A 131 -7.09 12.28 15.98
C SER A 131 -8.51 12.57 16.47
N TRP A 132 -9.05 13.77 16.18
CA TRP A 132 -10.41 14.19 16.54
C TRP A 132 -11.45 13.96 15.43
N ILE A 133 -11.09 13.33 14.31
CA ILE A 133 -12.05 12.92 13.28
C ILE A 133 -12.37 11.42 13.50
N PRO A 134 -13.47 11.06 14.20
CA PRO A 134 -13.79 9.69 14.57
C PRO A 134 -14.13 8.77 13.37
N ILE A 135 -14.24 9.32 12.17
CA ILE A 135 -14.53 8.61 10.91
C ILE A 135 -13.25 7.93 10.35
N LEU A 136 -12.07 8.33 10.84
CA LEU A 136 -10.77 7.76 10.46
C LEU A 136 -10.26 6.74 11.50
N GLN A 137 -11.17 6.04 12.18
CA GLN A 137 -10.80 4.91 13.03
C GLN A 137 -10.39 3.71 12.16
N CYS A 138 -9.26 3.85 11.46
CA CYS A 138 -8.47 2.71 11.04
C CYS A 138 -8.09 1.96 12.33
N TYR A 139 -8.47 0.70 12.41
CA TYR A 139 -8.06 -0.18 13.50
C TYR A 139 -6.54 -0.35 13.43
N HIS A 140 -5.82 0.53 14.11
CA HIS A 140 -4.37 0.53 14.18
C HIS A 140 -3.88 -0.64 15.05
N HIS A 141 -3.84 -1.84 14.49
CA HIS A 141 -2.98 -2.92 14.97
C HIS A 141 -1.61 -2.76 14.30
N VAL A 142 -1.04 -1.55 14.34
CA VAL A 142 0.11 -1.17 13.51
C VAL A 142 1.37 -1.83 14.06
N LEU A 143 1.66 -3.00 13.53
CA LEU A 143 3.00 -3.55 13.56
C LEU A 143 3.85 -2.75 12.55
N SER A 144 4.36 -1.59 12.95
CA SER A 144 5.27 -0.82 12.10
C SER A 144 6.58 -1.61 11.95
N MET A 145 6.93 -2.03 10.74
CA MET A 145 8.15 -2.81 10.49
C MET A 145 9.09 -2.07 9.55
N ARG A 146 10.33 -1.87 9.98
CA ARG A 146 11.43 -1.48 9.09
C ARG A 146 11.97 -2.73 8.40
N HIS A 147 12.24 -2.64 7.10
CA HIS A 147 12.83 -3.72 6.31
C HIS A 147 13.80 -3.17 5.27
N ASP A 148 14.76 -3.99 4.87
CA ASP A 148 15.61 -3.70 3.71
C ASP A 148 14.88 -4.12 2.43
N ILE A 149 15.07 -3.37 1.34
CA ILE A 149 14.44 -3.61 0.05
C ILE A 149 15.52 -4.00 -0.96
N HIS A 150 15.25 -5.03 -1.76
CA HIS A 150 16.03 -5.38 -2.95
C HIS A 150 15.10 -5.79 -4.09
N GLY A 151 15.42 -5.42 -5.33
CA GLY A 151 14.64 -5.88 -6.48
C GLY A 151 14.72 -4.95 -7.68
N SER A 152 13.60 -4.80 -8.38
CA SER A 152 13.51 -3.96 -9.57
C SER A 152 12.26 -3.09 -9.61
N ILE A 153 12.39 -1.96 -10.30
CA ILE A 153 11.33 -0.98 -10.52
C ILE A 153 11.32 -0.54 -11.98
N LYS A 154 10.12 -0.34 -12.52
CA LYS A 154 9.86 0.37 -13.77
C LYS A 154 8.62 1.26 -13.61
N ILE A 155 8.74 2.53 -13.98
CA ILE A 155 7.68 3.55 -13.90
C ILE A 155 7.47 4.11 -15.31
N GLY A 156 6.22 4.13 -15.78
CA GLY A 156 5.88 4.54 -17.14
C GLY A 156 6.73 3.83 -18.19
N ASP A 157 7.37 4.63 -19.03
CA ASP A 157 8.23 4.18 -20.13
C ASP A 157 9.71 4.07 -19.74
N ASP A 158 10.08 4.33 -18.48
CA ASP A 158 11.46 4.20 -18.02
C ASP A 158 12.00 2.77 -18.23
N GLU A 159 13.33 2.68 -18.36
CA GLU A 159 14.01 1.39 -18.30
C GLU A 159 13.86 0.76 -16.91
N GLN A 160 13.70 -0.56 -16.87
CA GLN A 160 13.68 -1.29 -15.61
C GLN A 160 15.04 -1.18 -14.93
N LYS A 161 15.05 -0.72 -13.67
CA LYS A 161 16.26 -0.53 -12.87
C LYS A 161 16.25 -1.49 -11.68
N ASN A 162 17.42 -2.04 -11.37
CA ASN A 162 17.64 -2.72 -10.10
C ASN A 162 17.79 -1.67 -8.99
N VAL A 163 17.18 -1.92 -7.84
CA VAL A 163 17.16 -0.99 -6.71
C VAL A 163 17.40 -1.71 -5.39
N SER A 164 18.00 -0.99 -4.46
CA SER A 164 18.05 -1.34 -3.05
C SER A 164 17.55 -0.17 -2.20
N GLY A 165 17.11 -0.46 -0.98
CA GLY A 165 16.45 0.57 -0.19
C GLY A 165 16.11 0.17 1.23
N VAL A 166 15.36 1.04 1.89
CA VAL A 166 14.74 0.79 3.19
C VAL A 166 13.26 1.04 3.03
N GLY A 167 12.45 0.14 3.59
CA GLY A 167 11.02 0.29 3.61
C GLY A 167 10.43 0.22 5.01
N TYR A 168 9.20 0.72 5.10
CA TYR A 168 8.39 0.73 6.31
C TYR A 168 7.00 0.22 5.94
N THR A 169 6.48 -0.73 6.70
CA THR A 169 5.14 -1.29 6.49
C THR A 169 4.28 -1.02 7.70
N GLU A 170 3.04 -0.58 7.46
CA GLU A 170 2.01 -0.38 8.48
C GLU A 170 0.72 -1.08 8.03
N LYS A 171 0.03 -1.70 8.99
CA LYS A 171 -1.31 -2.29 8.83
C LYS A 171 -2.27 -1.62 9.80
#